data_AF-A0A3D4RMC4-F1
#
_entry.id   AF-A0A3D4RMC4-F1
#
_cell.length_a   1.000
_cell.length_b   1.000
_cell.length_c   1.000
_cell.angle_alpha   90.00
_cell.angle_beta   90.00
_cell.angle_gamma   90.00
#
_symmetry.space_group_name_H-M   'P 1'
#
loop_
_entity.id
_entity.type
_entity.pdbx_description
1 polymer ?
#
loop_
_entity_poly.entity_id
_entity_poly.type
_entity_poly.pdbx_seq_one_letter_code
_entity_poly.pdbx_strand_id
1 'polypeptide(L)'
;MRPTLSRYHYVYIIPTSSSTSGSFAAIPMYGGSFVGGSSNSVNPADIISGYIMQKGYVLLPELKDELSEKTMVISYGETGEKNSGFVTITEVIIQFRDSQTGNLICSGKAGCTGGEKTKRIRNAIERALDAIFEIAEEPKQT
;
A
#
# COMPACT_ATOMS: atom_id res chain seq x y z
N MET A 1 12.45 -5.93 20.27
CA MET A 1 13.33 -6.40 19.17
C MET A 1 13.01 -5.57 17.95
N ARG A 2 13.99 -4.83 17.38
CA ARG A 2 13.74 -3.96 16.21
C ARG A 2 13.76 -4.82 14.93
N PRO A 3 12.85 -4.58 13.96
CA PRO A 3 12.79 -5.38 12.73
C PRO A 3 13.99 -5.08 11.84
N THR A 4 14.85 -6.07 11.60
CA THR A 4 15.95 -5.94 10.64
C THR A 4 15.47 -6.37 9.26
N LEU A 5 15.28 -5.40 8.35
CA LEU A 5 14.83 -5.67 6.98
C LEU A 5 15.96 -6.09 6.03
N SER A 6 17.23 -5.92 6.44
CA SER A 6 18.41 -6.17 5.59
C SER A 6 18.59 -7.61 5.12
N ARG A 7 17.93 -8.58 5.75
CA ARG A 7 17.97 -10.00 5.31
C ARG A 7 17.11 -10.26 4.07
N TYR A 8 16.19 -9.37 3.76
CA TYR A 8 15.25 -9.54 2.66
C TYR A 8 15.71 -8.75 1.44
N HIS A 9 15.61 -9.38 0.28
CA HIS A 9 15.92 -8.74 -1.00
C HIS A 9 14.72 -8.73 -1.93
N TYR A 10 13.84 -9.72 -1.76
CA TYR A 10 12.66 -9.92 -2.59
C TYR A 10 11.40 -9.53 -1.85
N VAL A 11 10.45 -9.00 -2.60
CA VAL A 11 9.16 -8.56 -2.08
C VAL A 11 8.05 -9.09 -2.96
N TYR A 12 7.05 -9.70 -2.35
CA TYR A 12 5.79 -10.02 -2.98
C TYR A 12 4.69 -9.13 -2.40
N ILE A 13 3.98 -8.40 -3.24
CA ILE A 13 2.87 -7.54 -2.82
C ILE A 13 1.57 -8.29 -3.09
N ILE A 14 0.76 -8.48 -2.05
CA ILE A 14 -0.56 -9.09 -2.24
C ILE A 14 -1.41 -8.12 -3.08
N PRO A 15 -2.00 -8.58 -4.21
CA PRO A 15 -2.85 -7.74 -5.04
C PRO A 15 -4.01 -7.14 -4.24
N THR A 16 -4.20 -5.83 -4.35
CA THR A 16 -5.35 -5.14 -3.75
C THR A 16 -6.47 -5.01 -4.77
N SER A 17 -7.71 -5.31 -4.37
CA SER A 17 -8.89 -4.99 -5.17
C SER A 17 -9.08 -3.47 -5.19
N SER A 18 -9.12 -2.85 -6.37
CA SER A 18 -9.26 -1.40 -6.53
C SER A 18 -10.61 -0.90 -6.00
N SER A 19 -10.61 -0.03 -4.99
CA SER A 19 -11.80 0.72 -4.56
C SER A 19 -12.07 1.86 -5.55
N THR A 20 -12.86 1.61 -6.60
CA THR A 20 -13.25 2.63 -7.59
C THR A 20 -14.35 3.52 -7.02
N SER A 21 -14.03 4.74 -6.60
CA SER A 21 -15.03 5.79 -6.30
C SER A 21 -15.32 6.60 -7.57
N GLY A 22 -16.40 6.27 -8.26
CA GLY A 22 -16.94 7.08 -9.35
C GLY A 22 -18.42 7.33 -9.12
N SER A 23 -18.83 8.59 -9.00
CA SER A 23 -20.25 8.96 -9.06
C SER A 23 -20.73 8.76 -10.50
N PHE A 24 -21.46 7.68 -10.75
CA PHE A 24 -22.07 7.42 -12.06
C PHE A 24 -23.37 8.21 -12.20
N ALA A 25 -23.39 9.17 -13.11
CA ALA A 25 -24.64 9.70 -13.66
C ALA A 25 -24.90 8.99 -15.00
N ALA A 26 -25.85 8.04 -15.01
CA ALA A 26 -26.32 7.43 -16.24
C ALA A 26 -27.25 8.41 -16.96
N ILE A 27 -26.79 9.01 -18.06
CA ILE A 27 -27.66 9.73 -19.01
C ILE A 27 -28.05 8.71 -20.10
N PRO A 28 -29.31 8.30 -20.23
CA PRO A 28 -29.73 7.40 -21.30
C PRO A 28 -29.76 8.17 -22.62
N MET A 29 -28.89 7.80 -23.56
CA MET A 29 -28.96 8.25 -24.96
C MET A 29 -29.05 7.03 -25.87
N TYR A 30 -30.02 7.06 -26.78
CA TYR A 30 -30.28 6.01 -27.77
C TYR A 30 -29.02 5.74 -28.63
N GLY A 31 -28.55 4.49 -28.67
CA GLY A 31 -27.64 4.00 -29.72
C GLY A 31 -26.21 3.62 -29.32
N GLY A 32 -25.84 3.67 -28.04
CA GLY A 32 -24.55 3.15 -27.58
C GLY A 32 -23.95 3.98 -26.45
N SER A 33 -23.76 3.37 -25.29
CA SER A 33 -23.07 4.02 -24.17
C SER A 33 -21.56 4.05 -24.44
N PHE A 34 -21.02 5.22 -24.76
CA PHE A 34 -19.61 5.51 -24.52
C PHE A 34 -19.45 5.85 -23.03
N VAL A 35 -18.87 4.92 -22.26
CA VAL A 35 -18.49 5.15 -20.86
C VAL A 35 -17.14 5.88 -20.85
N GLY A 36 -17.16 7.20 -21.08
CA GLY A 36 -16.02 8.08 -20.87
C GLY A 36 -15.98 8.62 -19.44
N GLY A 37 -15.82 7.73 -18.45
CA GLY A 37 -15.62 8.13 -17.06
C GLY A 37 -14.14 8.10 -16.72
N SER A 38 -13.51 9.25 -16.48
CA SER A 38 -12.16 9.31 -15.90
C SER A 38 -12.23 8.86 -14.45
N SER A 39 -12.12 7.55 -14.21
CA SER A 39 -11.94 7.00 -12.87
C SER A 39 -10.52 7.29 -12.39
N ASN A 40 -10.35 8.29 -11.51
CA ASN A 40 -9.09 8.55 -10.81
C ASN A 40 -8.84 7.50 -9.70
N SER A 41 -8.87 6.21 -10.06
CA SER A 41 -8.59 5.11 -9.15
C SER A 41 -7.09 4.78 -9.25
N VAL A 42 -6.37 4.97 -8.15
CA VAL A 42 -4.98 4.51 -8.03
C VAL A 42 -4.99 3.25 -7.18
N ASN A 43 -4.32 2.21 -7.65
CA ASN A 43 -4.20 0.96 -6.94
C ASN A 43 -3.17 1.11 -5.80
N PRO A 44 -3.51 0.83 -4.52
CA PRO A 44 -2.56 0.86 -3.41
C PRO A 44 -1.31 0.01 -3.65
N ALA A 45 -1.47 -1.15 -4.29
CA ALA A 45 -0.36 -2.02 -4.67
C ALA A 45 0.67 -1.32 -5.59
N ASP A 46 0.23 -0.44 -6.49
CA ASP A 46 1.11 0.28 -7.42
C ASP A 46 1.90 1.39 -6.71
N ILE A 47 1.30 2.02 -5.68
CA ILE A 47 1.99 3.02 -4.86
C ILE A 47 3.06 2.33 -4.02
N ILE A 48 2.71 1.20 -3.39
CA ILE A 48 3.63 0.41 -2.57
C ILE A 48 4.77 -0.13 -3.44
N SER A 49 4.48 -0.66 -4.64
CA SER A 49 5.49 -1.20 -5.55
C SER A 49 6.51 -0.14 -5.95
N GLY A 50 6.05 1.04 -6.36
CA GLY A 50 6.92 2.17 -6.71
C GLY A 50 7.83 2.58 -5.55
N TYR A 51 7.28 2.70 -4.34
CA TYR A 51 8.05 3.05 -3.14
C TYR A 51 9.11 1.98 -2.81
N ILE A 52 8.72 0.70 -2.83
CA ILE A 52 9.61 -0.42 -2.50
C ILE A 52 10.75 -0.55 -3.52
N MET A 53 10.46 -0.36 -4.82
CA MET A 53 11.47 -0.32 -5.87
C MET A 53 12.47 0.81 -5.67
N GLN A 54 12.01 2.00 -5.23
CA GLN A 54 12.88 3.13 -4.92
C GLN A 54 13.86 2.81 -3.78
N LYS A 55 13.47 1.96 -2.83
CA LYS A 55 14.33 1.47 -1.73
C LYS A 55 15.28 0.34 -2.13
N GLY A 56 15.25 -0.11 -3.39
CA GLY A 56 16.21 -1.10 -3.94
C GLY A 56 15.81 -2.57 -3.77
N TYR A 57 14.55 -2.86 -3.42
CA TYR A 57 14.03 -4.23 -3.33
C TYR A 57 13.55 -4.72 -4.70
N VAL A 58 13.61 -6.04 -4.91
CA VAL A 58 13.16 -6.69 -6.13
C VAL A 58 11.74 -7.23 -5.95
N LEU A 59 10.80 -6.79 -6.79
CA LEU A 59 9.44 -7.30 -6.80
C LEU A 59 9.38 -8.65 -7.50
N LEU A 60 8.76 -9.62 -6.83
CA LEU A 60 8.45 -10.92 -7.41
C LEU A 60 7.00 -10.92 -7.93
N PRO A 61 6.74 -11.43 -9.15
CA PRO A 61 5.38 -11.58 -9.66
C PRO A 61 4.61 -12.68 -8.92
N GLU A 62 5.32 -13.66 -8.36
CA GLU A 62 4.80 -14.81 -7.63
C GLU A 62 5.78 -15.27 -6.56
N LEU A 63 5.28 -15.97 -5.54
CA LEU A 63 6.12 -16.56 -4.50
C LEU A 63 6.86 -17.78 -5.04
N LYS A 64 8.17 -17.85 -4.76
CA LYS A 64 9.04 -18.95 -5.14
C LYS A 64 9.66 -19.55 -3.87
N ASP A 65 9.52 -20.85 -3.69
CA ASP A 65 10.01 -21.55 -2.50
C ASP A 65 11.52 -21.37 -2.31
N GLU A 66 12.28 -21.41 -3.41
CA GLU A 66 13.74 -21.21 -3.44
C GLU A 66 14.19 -19.85 -2.91
N LEU A 67 13.32 -18.84 -2.95
CA LEU A 67 13.60 -17.46 -2.50
C LEU A 67 12.87 -17.10 -1.21
N SER A 68 12.05 -18.01 -0.67
CA SER A 68 11.14 -17.73 0.46
C SER A 68 11.85 -17.17 1.69
N GLU A 69 13.06 -17.65 2.00
CA GLU A 69 13.90 -17.19 3.13
C GLU A 69 14.33 -15.72 3.04
N LYS A 70 14.42 -15.19 1.82
CA LYS A 70 14.82 -13.80 1.52
C LYS A 70 13.67 -12.97 0.97
N THR A 71 12.46 -13.51 1.00
CA THR A 71 11.25 -12.88 0.49
C THR A 71 10.39 -12.39 1.64
N MET A 72 9.94 -11.14 1.56
CA MET A 72 8.89 -10.61 2.42
C MET A 72 7.58 -10.45 1.64
N VAL A 73 6.47 -10.69 2.32
CA VAL A 73 5.12 -10.48 1.82
C VAL A 73 4.59 -9.18 2.39
N ILE A 74 4.20 -8.25 1.52
CA ILE A 74 3.56 -6.99 1.92
C ILE A 74 2.05 -7.11 1.74
N SER A 75 1.34 -6.80 2.81
CA SER A 75 -0.13 -6.76 2.84
C SER A 75 -0.59 -5.35 3.15
N TYR A 76 -1.61 -4.89 2.43
CA TYR A 76 -2.23 -3.58 2.62
C TYR A 76 -3.67 -3.76 3.12
N GLY A 77 -4.09 -2.90 4.05
CA GLY A 77 -5.48 -2.79 4.48
C GLY A 77 -5.89 -1.33 4.69
N GLU A 78 -7.04 -0.95 4.14
CA GLU A 78 -7.74 0.30 4.46
C GLU A 78 -8.64 0.02 5.67
N THR A 79 -8.47 0.73 6.79
CA THR A 79 -9.34 0.57 7.98
C THR A 79 -10.66 1.34 7.86
N GLY A 80 -10.91 1.93 6.68
CA GLY A 80 -12.10 2.69 6.34
C GLY A 80 -11.94 4.19 6.54
N GLU A 81 -12.99 4.92 6.17
CA GLU A 81 -13.07 6.37 6.38
C GLU A 81 -13.76 6.66 7.72
N LYS A 82 -13.05 7.32 8.64
CA LYS A 82 -13.65 7.84 9.87
C LYS A 82 -14.05 9.29 9.63
N ASN A 83 -15.34 9.56 9.76
CA ASN A 83 -15.86 10.92 9.74
C ASN A 83 -15.92 11.44 11.19
N SER A 84 -15.02 12.36 11.53
CA SER A 84 -15.08 13.12 12.79
C SER A 84 -15.55 14.54 12.47
N GLY A 85 -16.86 14.77 12.52
CA GLY A 85 -17.46 16.06 12.17
C GLY A 85 -17.26 16.40 10.70
N PHE A 86 -16.59 17.53 10.41
CA PHE A 86 -16.32 18.02 9.04
C PHE A 86 -15.06 17.41 8.39
N VAL A 87 -14.36 16.50 9.09
CA VAL A 87 -13.08 15.95 8.63
C VAL A 87 -13.19 14.45 8.35
N THR A 88 -12.86 14.05 7.12
CA THR A 88 -12.70 12.66 6.72
C THR A 88 -11.26 12.21 6.92
N ILE A 89 -11.08 11.12 7.65
CA ILE A 89 -9.79 10.49 7.91
C ILE A 89 -9.75 9.16 7.16
N THR A 90 -8.80 9.01 6.24
CA THR A 90 -8.48 7.72 5.61
C THR A 90 -7.27 7.15 6.33
N GLU A 91 -7.42 5.96 6.89
CA GLU A 91 -6.38 5.28 7.65
C GLU A 91 -6.01 3.96 6.96
N VAL A 92 -4.70 3.72 6.87
CA VAL A 92 -4.14 2.55 6.21
C VAL A 92 -3.19 1.82 7.16
N ILE A 93 -3.12 0.50 6.97
CA ILE A 93 -2.19 -0.38 7.66
C ILE A 93 -1.43 -1.16 6.59
N ILE A 94 -0.11 -1.20 6.74
CA ILE A 94 0.78 -1.99 5.90
C ILE A 94 1.52 -2.96 6.80
N GLN A 95 1.54 -4.23 6.42
CA GLN A 95 2.21 -5.30 7.16
C GLN A 95 3.27 -5.97 6.30
N PHE A 96 4.44 -6.18 6.87
CA PHE A 96 5.52 -6.94 6.28
C PHE A 96 5.59 -8.28 7.00
N ARG A 97 5.49 -9.38 6.25
CA ARG A 97 5.56 -10.74 6.78
C ARG A 97 6.68 -11.52 6.12
N ASP A 98 7.27 -12.42 6.88
CA ASP A 98 8.27 -13.36 6.37
C ASP A 98 7.56 -14.39 5.48
N SER A 99 8.04 -14.58 4.25
CA SER A 99 7.36 -15.48 3.29
C SER A 99 7.47 -16.95 3.67
N GLN A 100 8.52 -17.35 4.41
CA GLN A 100 8.75 -18.74 4.79
C GLN A 100 7.93 -19.12 6.03
N THR A 101 7.90 -18.24 7.03
CA THR A 101 7.28 -18.52 8.33
C THR A 101 5.89 -17.91 8.48
N GLY A 102 5.52 -16.95 7.64
CA GLY A 102 4.28 -16.17 7.77
C GLY A 102 4.28 -15.18 8.94
N ASN A 103 5.38 -15.12 9.71
CA ASN A 103 5.46 -14.28 10.90
C ASN A 103 5.50 -12.78 10.55
N LEU A 104 4.89 -11.97 11.41
CA LEU A 104 4.95 -10.52 11.29
C LEU A 104 6.39 -10.03 11.55
N ILE A 105 6.95 -9.34 10.57
CA ILE A 105 8.25 -8.66 10.72
C ILE A 105 8.00 -7.30 11.36
N CYS A 106 7.14 -6.50 10.74
CA CYS A 106 6.76 -5.18 11.20
C CYS A 106 5.46 -4.72 10.53
N SER A 107 4.88 -3.66 11.07
CA SER A 107 3.70 -3.02 10.49
C SER A 107 3.74 -1.52 10.70
N GLY A 108 3.31 -0.79 9.69
CA GLY A 108 3.16 0.66 9.72
C GLY A 108 1.68 1.01 9.64
N LYS A 109 1.28 2.02 10.40
CA LYS A 109 -0.08 2.54 10.40
C LYS A 109 -0.04 4.05 10.29
N ALA A 110 -0.74 4.60 9.31
CA ALA A 110 -0.81 6.05 9.13
C ALA A 110 -2.20 6.47 8.64
N GLY A 111 -2.59 7.69 9.05
CA GLY A 111 -3.81 8.34 8.62
C GLY A 111 -3.50 9.63 7.85
N CYS A 112 -4.36 9.97 6.90
CA CYS A 112 -4.34 11.24 6.20
C CYS A 112 -5.74 11.86 6.17
N THR A 113 -5.80 13.19 6.30
CA THR A 113 -7.03 13.99 6.29
C THR A 113 -6.97 15.05 5.19
N GLY A 114 -8.14 15.44 4.68
CA GLY A 114 -8.28 16.51 3.68
C GLY A 114 -7.93 16.11 2.24
N GLY A 115 -8.45 16.87 1.27
CA GLY A 115 -8.21 16.63 -0.16
C GLY A 115 -8.97 15.43 -0.76
N GLU A 116 -8.66 15.11 -2.02
CA GLU A 116 -9.25 13.98 -2.77
C GLU A 116 -8.85 12.63 -2.17
N LYS A 117 -9.77 11.65 -2.18
CA LYS A 117 -9.57 10.31 -1.61
C LYS A 117 -8.28 9.64 -2.10
N THR A 118 -8.03 9.70 -3.41
CA THR A 118 -6.85 9.10 -4.05
C THR A 118 -5.54 9.69 -3.52
N LYS A 119 -5.51 11.01 -3.26
CA LYS A 119 -4.35 11.69 -2.67
C LYS A 119 -4.17 11.34 -1.19
N ARG A 120 -5.26 11.19 -0.44
CA ARG A 120 -5.21 10.73 0.96
C ARG A 120 -4.61 9.34 1.08
N ILE A 121 -5.07 8.40 0.24
CA ILE A 121 -4.57 7.02 0.22
C ILE A 121 -3.07 7.00 -0.08
N ARG A 122 -2.62 7.71 -1.12
CA ARG A 122 -1.19 7.82 -1.45
C ARG A 122 -0.36 8.35 -0.28
N ASN A 123 -0.74 9.50 0.26
CA ASN A 123 -0.02 10.12 1.37
C ASN A 123 -0.01 9.24 2.63
N ALA A 124 -1.11 8.52 2.91
CA ALA A 124 -1.18 7.61 4.04
C ALA A 124 -0.27 6.39 3.84
N ILE A 125 -0.21 5.83 2.63
CA ILE A 125 0.69 4.72 2.29
C ILE A 125 2.15 5.15 2.44
N GLU A 126 2.53 6.28 1.82
CA GLU A 126 3.91 6.81 1.88
C GLU A 126 4.34 7.03 3.33
N ARG A 127 3.49 7.68 4.15
CA ARG A 127 3.77 7.87 5.58
C ARG A 127 3.91 6.57 6.37
N ALA A 128 3.07 5.58 6.08
CA ALA A 128 3.15 4.29 6.75
C ALA A 128 4.45 3.56 6.39
N LEU A 129 4.88 3.64 5.12
CA LEU A 129 6.13 3.05 4.64
C LEU A 129 7.35 3.80 5.21
N ASP A 130 7.35 5.13 5.18
CA ASP A 130 8.40 5.96 5.79
C ASP A 130 8.61 5.56 7.26
N ALA A 131 7.53 5.47 8.04
CA ALA A 131 7.61 5.05 9.44
C ALA A 131 8.20 3.63 9.60
N ILE A 132 7.86 2.68 8.71
CA ILE A 132 8.45 1.34 8.74
C ILE A 132 9.95 1.41 8.49
N PHE A 133 10.39 2.16 7.48
CA PHE A 133 11.79 2.24 7.11
C PHE A 133 12.62 3.05 8.09
N GLU A 134 12.11 4.14 8.67
CA GLU A 134 12.77 4.88 9.74
C GLU A 134 13.04 3.99 10.96
N ILE A 135 12.04 3.19 11.38
CA ILE A 135 12.20 2.23 12.49
C ILE A 135 13.21 1.13 12.15
N ALA A 136 13.34 0.79 10.86
CA ALA A 136 14.26 -0.24 10.38
C ALA A 136 15.69 0.29 10.10
N GLU A 137 15.89 1.60 9.87
CA GLU A 137 17.14 2.18 9.34
C GLU A 137 18.07 2.90 10.35
N GLU A 138 17.71 3.16 11.63
CA GLU A 138 18.60 3.92 12.54
C GLU A 138 19.53 3.10 13.48
N PRO A 139 20.77 3.58 13.77
CA PRO A 139 21.82 4.04 12.85
C PRO A 139 23.11 3.20 12.97
N LYS A 140 24.01 3.28 11.96
CA LYS A 140 25.43 2.91 12.14
C LYS A 140 25.99 3.78 13.28
N GLN A 141 26.29 3.18 14.43
CA GLN A 141 27.12 3.85 15.44
C GLN A 141 28.53 3.97 14.87
N THR A 142 28.93 5.20 14.59
CA THR A 142 30.31 5.64 14.38
C THR A 142 31.15 5.39 15.63
#